data_AF-A0A969LPG6-F1
#
_entry.id   AF-A0A969LPG6-F1
#
_cell.length_a   1.000
_cell.length_b   1.000
_cell.length_c   1.000
_cell.angle_alpha   90.00
_cell.angle_beta   90.00
_cell.angle_gamma   90.00
#
_symmetry.space_group_name_H-M   'P 1'
#
loop_
_entity.id
_entity.type
_entity.pdbx_description
1 polymer ?
#
loop_
_entity_poly.entity_id
_entity_poly.type
_entity_poly.pdbx_seq_one_letter_code
_entity_poly.pdbx_strand_id
1 'polypeptide(L)'
;MPGQPAIFSLLEKYIPALSSYDELFNADNTVRPDWQIFFSSLHQLGYNELQNRNADILRLLKENGVAYNIYNDPSGQIRPWELDLIPQVITASEWDVVNAGLVQRATLLDLLLKDIYGEQRLIRDGIIPQELIYLHPGFLRNCVNIQLTGTHHLVLYAADMARGIDGRLWVISDRTQAPSGMGYALENRFAMTSALPELFNGLNVKRISPYFDALQLALSGIAPHNTDNPRVVILTPGPENETYFEHSYLAAYLGLTLVQGNDLMVKDNYVWLKTIDGLEKIDVILRRLDDVYCDPLELKSDSLLGVPGLVQAVRKGNVAIANPLGSSIVENTGLVPFLPSISKYFLDTDLLLPSIATWWCGQPKEMQYVIDNIGSLVVRKIFRNIAGSSSTIDGGALSKGETAGLIKK
;
A
#
# COMPACT_ATOMS: atom_id res chain seq x y z
N MET A 1 36.59 18.43 -2.73
CA MET A 1 36.43 18.82 -1.32
C MET A 1 37.79 18.67 -0.62
N PRO A 2 38.47 19.75 -0.19
CA PRO A 2 39.71 19.61 0.57
C PRO A 2 39.38 19.23 2.02
N GLY A 3 39.86 18.07 2.48
CA GLY A 3 39.88 17.70 3.90
C GLY A 3 38.84 16.67 4.38
N GLN A 4 38.02 16.09 3.50
CA GLN A 4 37.16 14.97 3.87
C GLN A 4 37.87 13.61 3.63
N PRO A 5 37.73 12.60 4.52
CA PRO A 5 38.42 11.31 4.40
C PRO A 5 38.16 10.57 3.08
N ALA A 6 39.07 9.66 2.68
CA ALA A 6 39.00 8.89 1.42
C ALA A 6 37.70 8.10 1.18
N ILE A 7 36.86 7.96 2.20
CA ILE A 7 35.51 7.38 2.19
C ILE A 7 34.60 7.99 1.11
N PHE A 8 34.83 9.24 0.70
CA PHE A 8 33.96 9.96 -0.24
C PHE A 8 34.27 9.74 -1.73
N SER A 9 35.25 8.91 -2.09
CA SER A 9 35.55 8.64 -3.52
C SER A 9 34.36 8.00 -4.26
N LEU A 10 33.52 7.23 -3.56
CA LEU A 10 32.29 6.66 -4.10
C LEU A 10 31.20 7.71 -4.37
N LEU A 11 31.28 8.87 -3.71
CA LEU A 11 30.29 9.94 -3.75
C LEU A 11 30.69 11.10 -4.66
N GLU A 12 31.87 11.06 -5.28
CA GLU A 12 32.36 12.12 -6.18
C GLU A 12 31.45 12.32 -7.41
N LYS A 13 30.72 11.28 -7.83
CA LYS A 13 29.71 11.36 -8.90
C LYS A 13 28.30 11.68 -8.38
N TYR A 14 28.08 11.61 -7.07
CA TYR A 14 26.81 11.85 -6.40
C TYR A 14 26.65 13.33 -6.00
N ILE A 15 27.28 14.26 -6.72
CA ILE A 15 27.14 15.69 -6.44
C ILE A 15 25.68 16.07 -6.71
N PRO A 16 24.91 16.52 -5.69
CA PRO A 16 23.51 16.81 -5.88
C PRO A 16 23.34 17.96 -6.87
N ALA A 17 22.62 17.71 -7.96
CA ALA A 17 22.07 18.77 -8.82
C ALA A 17 20.74 19.32 -8.24
N LEU A 18 20.44 19.01 -6.97
CA LEU A 18 19.19 19.35 -6.31
C LEU A 18 19.35 20.68 -5.56
N SER A 19 18.42 21.60 -5.80
CA SER A 19 18.26 22.85 -5.03
C SER A 19 17.43 22.66 -3.75
N SER A 20 17.21 21.41 -3.32
CA SER A 20 16.26 21.00 -2.27
C SER A 20 16.88 20.04 -1.25
N TYR A 21 16.08 19.55 -0.28
CA TYR A 21 16.48 18.55 0.72
C TYR A 21 17.13 17.32 0.06
N ASP A 22 18.24 16.86 0.65
CA ASP A 22 19.00 15.67 0.23
C ASP A 22 19.09 14.67 1.41
N GLU A 23 18.89 13.38 1.11
CA GLU A 23 18.90 12.31 2.11
C GLU A 23 20.29 12.05 2.65
N LEU A 24 21.35 12.28 1.87
CA LEU A 24 22.73 11.96 2.20
C LEU A 24 23.50 13.17 2.75
N PHE A 25 23.31 14.33 2.12
CA PHE A 25 24.03 15.56 2.45
C PHE A 25 23.19 16.53 3.28
N ASN A 26 23.88 17.23 4.18
CA ASN A 26 23.38 18.45 4.79
C ASN A 26 23.47 19.62 3.80
N ALA A 27 22.80 20.72 4.13
CA ALA A 27 22.83 21.95 3.32
C ALA A 27 24.25 22.55 3.14
N ASP A 28 25.19 22.20 4.02
CA ASP A 28 26.61 22.59 3.93
C ASP A 28 27.47 21.59 3.12
N ASN A 29 26.83 20.64 2.41
CA ASN A 29 27.46 19.55 1.67
C ASN A 29 28.31 18.59 2.52
N THR A 30 28.05 18.51 3.83
CA THR A 30 28.61 17.45 4.68
C THR A 30 27.72 16.21 4.67
N VAL A 31 28.30 15.02 4.67
CA VAL A 31 27.52 13.78 4.77
C VAL A 31 26.92 13.66 6.16
N ARG A 32 25.62 13.40 6.21
CA ARG A 32 24.85 13.24 7.45
C ARG A 32 25.43 12.13 8.32
N PRO A 33 25.47 12.29 9.65
CA PRO A 33 26.05 11.30 10.57
C PRO A 33 25.49 9.88 10.39
N ASP A 34 24.18 9.77 10.14
CA ASP A 34 23.49 8.49 9.97
C ASP A 34 24.03 7.67 8.79
N TRP A 35 24.53 8.36 7.76
CA TRP A 35 25.10 7.76 6.57
C TRP A 35 26.60 7.52 6.67
N GLN A 36 27.31 8.14 7.61
CA GLN A 36 28.77 8.00 7.74
C GLN A 36 29.18 6.57 8.08
N ILE A 37 28.46 5.92 9.00
CA ILE A 37 28.71 4.50 9.36
C ILE A 37 28.47 3.62 8.15
N PHE A 38 27.34 3.82 7.47
CA PHE A 38 26.96 3.06 6.29
C PHE A 38 28.00 3.17 5.15
N PHE A 39 28.41 4.38 4.78
CA PHE A 39 29.41 4.60 3.74
C PHE A 39 30.82 4.16 4.14
N SER A 40 31.15 4.19 5.43
CA SER A 40 32.42 3.64 5.92
C SER A 40 32.49 2.14 5.66
N SER A 41 31.41 1.40 5.93
CA SER A 41 31.33 -0.05 5.63
C SER A 41 31.39 -0.33 4.14
N LEU A 42 30.68 0.44 3.30
CA LEU A 42 30.77 0.30 1.84
C LEU A 42 32.17 0.58 1.30
N HIS A 43 32.84 1.61 1.84
CA HIS A 43 34.19 1.95 1.43
C HIS A 43 35.20 0.85 1.79
N GLN A 44 35.04 0.20 2.95
CA GLN A 44 35.88 -0.92 3.37
C GLN A 44 35.74 -2.15 2.46
N LEU A 45 34.53 -2.45 1.96
CA LEU A 45 34.30 -3.52 0.99
C LEU A 45 34.99 -3.23 -0.35
N GLY A 46 34.94 -1.97 -0.78
CA GLY A 46 35.52 -1.53 -2.05
C GLY A 46 34.65 -1.86 -3.26
N TYR A 47 34.83 -1.07 -4.33
CA TYR A 47 33.93 -1.06 -5.49
C TYR A 47 33.75 -2.43 -6.17
N ASN A 48 34.84 -3.17 -6.38
CA ASN A 48 34.78 -4.49 -7.03
C ASN A 48 33.94 -5.49 -6.25
N GLU A 49 34.06 -5.48 -4.91
CA GLU A 49 33.26 -6.38 -4.08
C GLU A 49 31.79 -5.97 -4.07
N LEU A 50 31.49 -4.66 -4.06
CA LEU A 50 30.10 -4.18 -4.20
C LEU A 50 29.45 -4.64 -5.51
N GLN A 51 30.22 -4.68 -6.61
CA GLN A 51 29.71 -5.25 -7.87
C GLN A 51 29.42 -6.74 -7.76
N ASN A 52 30.28 -7.51 -7.10
CA ASN A 52 30.04 -8.94 -6.84
C ASN A 52 28.79 -9.14 -5.98
N ARG A 53 28.63 -8.37 -4.90
CA ARG A 53 27.47 -8.42 -4.02
C ARG A 53 26.17 -8.05 -4.73
N ASN A 54 26.20 -7.05 -5.60
CA ASN A 54 25.06 -6.71 -6.45
C ASN A 54 24.68 -7.87 -7.37
N ALA A 55 25.66 -8.55 -7.98
CA ALA A 55 25.40 -9.73 -8.80
C ALA A 55 24.82 -10.89 -7.97
N ASP A 56 25.31 -11.10 -6.74
CA ASP A 56 24.76 -12.10 -5.82
C ASP A 56 23.30 -11.79 -5.44
N ILE A 57 22.97 -10.53 -5.15
CA ILE A 57 21.58 -10.09 -4.87
C ILE A 57 20.67 -10.38 -6.06
N LEU A 58 21.07 -9.96 -7.27
CA LEU A 58 20.28 -10.19 -8.47
C LEU A 58 20.10 -11.69 -8.76
N ARG A 59 21.12 -12.51 -8.48
CA ARG A 59 21.02 -13.98 -8.58
C ARG A 59 20.01 -14.53 -7.56
N LEU A 60 20.10 -14.14 -6.29
CA LEU A 60 19.19 -14.58 -5.24
C LEU A 60 17.74 -14.23 -5.55
N LEU A 61 17.48 -12.99 -5.95
CA LEU A 61 16.14 -12.54 -6.35
C LEU A 61 15.61 -13.35 -7.54
N LYS A 62 16.46 -13.66 -8.51
CA LYS A 62 16.07 -14.51 -9.65
C LYS A 62 15.79 -15.96 -9.24
N GLU A 63 16.62 -16.55 -8.38
CA GLU A 63 16.45 -17.92 -7.88
C GLU A 63 15.18 -18.06 -7.03
N ASN A 64 14.85 -17.05 -6.24
CA ASN A 64 13.63 -16.99 -5.46
C ASN A 64 12.39 -16.61 -6.30
N GLY A 65 12.56 -16.32 -7.59
CA GLY A 65 11.46 -16.02 -8.51
C GLY A 65 10.84 -14.63 -8.28
N VAL A 66 11.57 -13.69 -7.69
CA VAL A 66 11.09 -12.33 -7.44
C VAL A 66 10.91 -11.60 -8.76
N ALA A 67 9.65 -11.36 -9.11
CA ALA A 67 9.27 -10.72 -10.35
C ALA A 67 8.12 -9.73 -10.16
N TYR A 68 8.03 -8.79 -11.09
CA TYR A 68 6.86 -7.92 -11.27
C TYR A 68 6.30 -8.12 -12.68
N ASN A 69 5.12 -8.75 -12.78
CA ASN A 69 4.51 -9.02 -14.09
C ASN A 69 3.70 -7.81 -14.55
N ILE A 70 4.22 -6.98 -15.45
CA ILE A 70 3.46 -5.84 -15.96
C ILE A 70 2.36 -6.35 -16.91
N TYR A 71 1.09 -6.16 -16.52
CA TYR A 71 -0.13 -6.62 -17.23
C TYR A 71 -0.27 -6.18 -18.71
N ASN A 72 0.62 -5.31 -19.21
CA ASN A 72 0.52 -4.66 -20.52
C ASN A 72 1.86 -4.59 -21.29
N ASP A 73 2.86 -5.42 -20.98
CA ASP A 73 4.02 -5.55 -21.87
C ASP A 73 3.63 -6.47 -23.06
N PRO A 74 3.53 -5.95 -24.30
CA PRO A 74 3.16 -6.75 -25.47
C PRO A 74 4.16 -7.89 -25.78
N SER A 75 5.32 -7.92 -25.12
CA SER A 75 6.29 -9.00 -25.22
C SER A 75 6.08 -10.15 -24.21
N GLY A 76 5.17 -9.99 -23.23
CA GLY A 76 4.97 -10.96 -22.15
C GLY A 76 6.21 -11.12 -21.25
N GLN A 77 7.16 -10.18 -21.29
CA GLN A 77 8.40 -10.29 -20.53
C GLN A 77 8.17 -10.03 -19.05
N ILE A 78 8.43 -11.08 -18.26
CA ILE A 78 8.66 -10.99 -16.83
C ILE A 78 9.88 -10.09 -16.62
N ARG A 79 9.69 -8.90 -16.03
CA ARG A 79 10.82 -8.06 -15.66
C ARG A 79 11.38 -8.56 -14.33
N PRO A 80 12.69 -8.87 -14.27
CA PRO A 80 13.33 -9.23 -13.02
C PRO A 80 13.22 -8.05 -12.05
N TRP A 81 12.97 -8.35 -10.77
CA TRP A 81 12.98 -7.34 -9.73
C TRP A 81 14.38 -6.75 -9.58
N GLU A 82 14.49 -5.45 -9.74
CA GLU A 82 15.75 -4.72 -9.56
C GLU A 82 15.80 -4.18 -8.14
N LEU A 83 16.87 -4.51 -7.41
CA LEU A 83 17.11 -4.05 -6.05
C LEU A 83 18.41 -3.25 -6.02
N ASP A 84 18.31 -1.98 -5.63
CA ASP A 84 19.50 -1.16 -5.36
C ASP A 84 20.18 -1.62 -4.07
N LEU A 85 21.50 -1.68 -4.12
CA LEU A 85 22.36 -2.07 -3.01
C LEU A 85 22.42 -1.00 -1.91
N ILE A 86 22.09 0.25 -2.25
CA ILE A 86 22.05 1.38 -1.32
C ILE A 86 20.61 1.50 -0.77
N PRO A 87 20.37 1.12 0.50
CA PRO A 87 19.04 1.22 1.09
C PRO A 87 18.70 2.68 1.40
N GLN A 88 17.40 2.96 1.51
CA GLN A 88 16.95 4.21 2.12
C GLN A 88 17.08 4.10 3.65
N VAL A 89 17.96 4.91 4.24
CA VAL A 89 18.14 4.97 5.70
C VAL A 89 17.10 5.92 6.30
N ILE A 90 16.34 5.43 7.29
CA ILE A 90 15.40 6.22 8.09
C ILE A 90 15.84 6.09 9.55
N THR A 91 16.05 7.22 10.22
CA THR A 91 16.49 7.22 11.63
C THR A 91 15.37 6.78 12.56
N ALA A 92 15.72 6.31 13.76
CA ALA A 92 14.71 5.90 14.75
C ALA A 92 13.78 7.06 15.13
N SER A 93 14.31 8.26 15.35
CA SER A 93 13.53 9.45 15.69
C SER A 93 12.58 9.87 14.57
N GLU A 94 13.02 9.76 13.31
CA GLU A 94 12.16 10.03 12.17
C GLU A 94 11.07 8.97 12.04
N TRP A 95 11.43 7.69 12.18
CA TRP A 95 10.48 6.59 12.13
C TRP A 95 9.45 6.65 13.25
N ASP A 96 9.80 7.13 14.45
CA ASP A 96 8.85 7.24 15.55
C ASP A 96 7.72 8.24 15.24
N VAL A 97 8.04 9.35 14.55
CA VAL A 97 7.05 10.33 14.06
C VAL A 97 6.18 9.71 12.97
N VAL A 98 6.80 9.05 11.99
CA VAL A 98 6.09 8.35 10.90
C VAL A 98 5.15 7.29 11.46
N ASN A 99 5.64 6.44 12.35
CA ASN A 99 4.89 5.37 12.98
C ASN A 99 3.67 5.91 13.74
N ALA A 100 3.85 6.95 14.57
CA ALA A 100 2.74 7.55 15.30
C ALA A 100 1.66 8.10 14.36
N GLY A 101 2.06 8.78 13.28
CA GLY A 101 1.11 9.30 12.30
C GLY A 101 0.45 8.23 11.43
N LEU A 102 1.16 7.17 11.05
CA LEU A 102 0.57 6.03 10.33
C LEU A 102 -0.45 5.29 11.20
N VAL A 103 -0.19 5.13 12.50
CA VAL A 103 -1.16 4.56 13.46
C VAL A 103 -2.41 5.44 13.58
N GLN A 104 -2.25 6.75 13.73
CA GLN A 104 -3.38 7.69 13.75
C GLN A 104 -4.18 7.61 12.45
N ARG A 105 -3.48 7.61 11.30
CA ARG A 105 -4.10 7.59 9.98
C ARG A 105 -4.85 6.29 9.69
N ALA A 106 -4.27 5.13 10.03
CA ALA A 106 -4.96 3.85 9.95
C ALA A 106 -6.23 3.83 10.81
N THR A 107 -6.14 4.35 12.05
CA THR A 107 -7.29 4.48 12.95
C THR A 107 -8.37 5.39 12.36
N LEU A 108 -7.98 6.52 11.78
CA LEU A 108 -8.90 7.46 11.15
C LEU A 108 -9.63 6.83 9.94
N LEU A 109 -8.91 6.12 9.08
CA LEU A 109 -9.48 5.46 7.91
C LEU A 109 -10.38 4.28 8.29
N ASP A 110 -10.07 3.57 9.38
CA ASP A 110 -10.94 2.54 9.95
C ASP A 110 -12.28 3.12 10.45
N LEU A 111 -12.24 4.25 11.18
CA LEU A 111 -13.43 4.96 11.64
C LEU A 111 -14.25 5.53 10.47
N LEU A 112 -13.58 6.07 9.45
CA LEU A 112 -14.21 6.55 8.23
C LEU A 112 -14.93 5.42 7.48
N LEU A 113 -14.28 4.26 7.34
CA LEU A 113 -14.86 3.08 6.71
C LEU A 113 -16.12 2.61 7.45
N LYS A 114 -16.06 2.56 8.79
CA LYS A 114 -17.20 2.23 9.66
C LYS A 114 -18.35 3.21 9.51
N ASP A 115 -18.06 4.50 9.44
CA ASP A 115 -19.10 5.52 9.29
C ASP A 115 -19.78 5.41 7.92
N ILE A 116 -19.01 5.30 6.82
CA ILE A 116 -19.53 5.20 5.45
C ILE A 116 -20.49 4.03 5.26
N TYR A 117 -20.18 2.86 5.83
CA TYR A 117 -21.03 1.67 5.71
C TYR A 117 -22.02 1.49 6.87
N GLY A 118 -21.99 2.37 7.86
CA GLY A 118 -22.86 2.35 9.03
C GLY A 118 -23.73 3.61 9.14
N GLU A 119 -23.51 4.38 10.19
CA GLU A 119 -24.36 5.52 10.55
C GLU A 119 -24.22 6.77 9.66
N GLN A 120 -23.15 6.87 8.88
CA GLN A 120 -22.88 7.97 7.94
C GLN A 120 -23.00 9.36 8.57
N ARG A 121 -22.48 9.54 9.80
CA ARG A 121 -22.54 10.81 10.53
C ARG A 121 -21.78 11.91 9.81
N LEU A 122 -20.64 11.62 9.19
CA LEU A 122 -19.87 12.62 8.45
C LEU A 122 -20.67 13.24 7.30
N ILE A 123 -21.52 12.45 6.64
CA ILE A 123 -22.40 12.94 5.57
C ILE A 123 -23.56 13.74 6.17
N ARG A 124 -24.22 13.20 7.21
CA ARG A 124 -25.36 13.85 7.88
C ARG A 124 -25.02 15.20 8.48
N ASP A 125 -23.82 15.32 9.04
CA ASP A 125 -23.31 16.54 9.67
C ASP A 125 -22.64 17.49 8.66
N GLY A 126 -22.61 17.13 7.37
CA GLY A 126 -22.08 17.98 6.29
C GLY A 126 -20.55 18.12 6.26
N ILE A 127 -19.82 17.21 6.90
CA ILE A 127 -18.35 17.21 6.95
C ILE A 127 -17.77 16.71 5.64
N ILE A 128 -18.38 15.67 5.05
CA ILE A 128 -18.02 15.16 3.72
C ILE A 128 -19.21 15.29 2.75
N PRO A 129 -18.96 15.73 1.50
CA PRO A 129 -19.94 15.69 0.42
C PRO A 129 -20.42 14.27 0.13
N GLN A 130 -21.73 14.07 0.02
CA GLN A 130 -22.33 12.75 -0.23
C GLN A 130 -21.95 12.17 -1.60
N GLU A 131 -21.72 13.03 -2.60
CA GLU A 131 -21.34 12.69 -3.96
C GLU A 131 -19.94 12.06 -4.04
N LEU A 132 -19.03 12.37 -3.10
CA LEU A 132 -17.74 11.69 -2.98
C LEU A 132 -17.89 10.22 -2.62
N ILE A 133 -18.98 9.85 -1.96
CA ILE A 133 -19.23 8.48 -1.53
C ILE A 133 -20.14 7.77 -2.53
N TYR A 134 -21.34 8.29 -2.77
CA TYR A 134 -22.37 7.57 -3.51
C TYR A 134 -22.16 7.47 -5.02
N LEU A 135 -21.33 8.35 -5.60
CA LEU A 135 -20.95 8.29 -7.01
C LEU A 135 -19.62 7.59 -7.24
N HIS A 136 -18.90 7.23 -6.17
CA HIS A 136 -17.61 6.58 -6.30
C HIS A 136 -17.78 5.08 -6.59
N PRO A 137 -17.11 4.52 -7.62
CA PRO A 137 -17.29 3.13 -8.02
C PRO A 137 -16.82 2.11 -6.97
N GLY A 138 -15.94 2.51 -6.06
CA GLY A 138 -15.50 1.69 -4.92
C GLY A 138 -16.51 1.62 -3.76
N PHE A 139 -17.62 2.39 -3.80
CA PHE A 139 -18.67 2.27 -2.78
C PHE A 139 -19.61 1.10 -3.10
N LEU A 140 -19.59 0.06 -2.26
CA LEU A 140 -20.37 -1.15 -2.48
C LEU A 140 -21.67 -1.11 -1.68
N ARG A 141 -22.78 -0.75 -2.33
CA ARG A 141 -24.10 -0.69 -1.68
C ARG A 141 -24.49 -2.00 -0.98
N ASN A 142 -24.08 -3.14 -1.54
CA ASN A 142 -24.31 -4.48 -0.98
C ASN A 142 -23.67 -4.71 0.39
N CYS A 143 -22.69 -3.88 0.77
CA CYS A 143 -21.92 -3.98 2.00
C CYS A 143 -22.42 -3.06 3.13
N VAL A 144 -23.42 -2.21 2.86
CA VAL A 144 -24.01 -1.32 3.88
C VAL A 144 -24.65 -2.15 5.00
N ASN A 145 -24.37 -1.76 6.25
CA ASN A 145 -24.84 -2.40 7.49
C ASN A 145 -24.38 -3.86 7.71
N ILE A 146 -23.39 -4.35 6.96
CA ILE A 146 -22.72 -5.61 7.29
C ILE A 146 -22.01 -5.43 8.65
N GLN A 147 -22.32 -6.32 9.59
CA GLN A 147 -21.68 -6.33 10.90
C GLN A 147 -20.36 -7.09 10.79
N LEU A 148 -19.25 -6.37 10.94
CA LEU A 148 -17.92 -6.94 10.98
C LEU A 148 -17.51 -7.20 12.43
N THR A 149 -16.75 -8.28 12.64
CA THR A 149 -16.21 -8.67 13.94
C THR A 149 -14.94 -7.89 14.26
N GLY A 150 -14.66 -7.72 15.55
CA GLY A 150 -13.42 -7.11 16.04
C GLY A 150 -13.47 -5.60 16.18
N THR A 151 -12.48 -5.06 16.90
CA THR A 151 -12.37 -3.61 17.16
C THR A 151 -11.92 -2.83 15.95
N HIS A 152 -11.11 -3.42 15.06
CA HIS A 152 -10.59 -2.78 13.85
C HIS A 152 -11.07 -3.58 12.63
N HIS A 153 -11.71 -2.91 11.68
CA HIS A 153 -12.18 -3.53 10.44
C HIS A 153 -11.09 -3.48 9.37
N LEU A 154 -10.30 -2.40 9.33
CA LEU A 154 -9.18 -2.24 8.42
C LEU A 154 -7.93 -2.92 9.01
N VAL A 155 -7.65 -4.16 8.58
CA VAL A 155 -6.52 -4.97 9.07
C VAL A 155 -5.20 -4.50 8.45
N LEU A 156 -5.21 -4.19 7.15
CA LEU A 156 -4.05 -3.77 6.39
C LEU A 156 -4.21 -2.31 5.95
N TYR A 157 -3.17 -1.52 6.16
CA TYR A 157 -3.07 -0.16 5.66
C TYR A 157 -1.67 0.08 5.13
N ALA A 158 -1.57 0.73 3.98
CA ALA A 158 -0.30 1.24 3.48
C ALA A 158 -0.46 2.69 3.01
N ALA A 159 0.63 3.45 3.15
CA ALA A 159 0.71 4.84 2.73
C ALA A 159 1.87 4.99 1.74
N ASP A 160 1.59 5.62 0.60
CA ASP A 160 2.63 6.13 -0.27
C ASP A 160 3.10 7.47 0.30
N MET A 161 4.38 7.61 0.61
CA MET A 161 4.95 8.82 1.19
C MET A 161 6.13 9.34 0.37
N ALA A 162 6.34 10.65 0.39
CA ALA A 162 7.55 11.26 -0.15
C ALA A 162 8.10 12.34 0.78
N ARG A 163 9.40 12.56 0.66
CA ARG A 163 10.11 13.66 1.31
C ARG A 163 9.79 14.97 0.59
N GLY A 164 9.26 15.94 1.32
CA GLY A 164 9.06 17.29 0.82
C GLY A 164 10.37 18.07 0.78
N ILE A 165 10.37 19.22 0.10
CA ILE A 165 11.51 20.16 0.09
C ILE A 165 11.86 20.70 1.48
N ASP A 166 10.92 20.60 2.42
CA ASP A 166 11.07 20.97 3.83
C ASP A 166 11.66 19.85 4.69
N GLY A 167 12.01 18.70 4.09
CA GLY A 167 12.54 17.53 4.79
C GLY A 167 11.52 16.71 5.55
N ARG A 168 10.23 17.09 5.56
CA ARG A 168 9.17 16.29 6.20
C ARG A 168 8.69 15.20 5.26
N LEU A 169 8.20 14.09 5.82
CA LEU A 169 7.49 13.07 5.05
C LEU A 169 6.01 13.45 4.92
N TRP A 170 5.52 13.43 3.68
CA TRP A 170 4.15 13.76 3.32
C TRP A 170 3.45 12.53 2.77
N VAL A 171 2.22 12.28 3.22
CA VAL A 171 1.39 11.21 2.65
C VAL A 171 0.83 11.66 1.32
N ILE A 172 1.15 10.90 0.27
CA ILE A 172 0.69 11.11 -1.11
C ILE A 172 -0.60 10.35 -1.38
N SER A 173 -0.69 9.09 -0.92
CA SER A 173 -1.85 8.24 -1.20
C SER A 173 -2.02 7.16 -0.15
N ASP A 174 -3.27 6.74 0.07
CA ASP A 174 -3.66 5.73 1.04
C ASP A 174 -4.12 4.46 0.32
N ARG A 175 -3.76 3.30 0.88
CA ARG A 175 -4.10 1.98 0.34
C ARG A 175 -4.76 1.13 1.42
N THR A 176 -5.98 0.68 1.13
CA THR A 176 -6.88 0.00 2.07
C THR A 176 -7.63 -1.16 1.43
N GLN A 177 -7.53 -1.38 0.12
CA GLN A 177 -8.16 -2.50 -0.56
C GLN A 177 -7.35 -3.79 -0.37
N ALA A 178 -6.29 -3.97 -1.16
CA ALA A 178 -5.37 -5.10 -1.09
C ALA A 178 -3.93 -4.60 -1.31
N PRO A 179 -3.36 -3.80 -0.37
CA PRO A 179 -2.05 -3.19 -0.55
C PRO A 179 -0.96 -4.26 -0.75
N SER A 180 -0.13 -4.08 -1.76
CA SER A 180 1.05 -4.91 -2.05
C SER A 180 2.34 -4.24 -1.57
N GLY A 181 3.41 -5.02 -1.46
CA GLY A 181 4.77 -4.55 -1.16
C GLY A 181 5.41 -5.20 0.07
N MET A 182 4.63 -5.81 0.96
CA MET A 182 5.16 -6.40 2.20
C MET A 182 6.02 -7.64 1.95
N GLY A 183 5.68 -8.46 0.95
CA GLY A 183 6.47 -9.62 0.57
C GLY A 183 7.76 -9.19 -0.12
N TYR A 184 7.70 -8.18 -0.99
CA TYR A 184 8.88 -7.59 -1.60
C TYR A 184 9.81 -6.95 -0.55
N ALA A 185 9.27 -6.25 0.45
CA ALA A 185 10.07 -5.65 1.52
C ALA A 185 10.77 -6.71 2.37
N LEU A 186 10.09 -7.83 2.66
CA LEU A 186 10.66 -8.96 3.39
C LEU A 186 11.78 -9.64 2.57
N GLU A 187 11.53 -9.89 1.29
CA GLU A 187 12.50 -10.52 0.40
C GLU A 187 13.71 -9.63 0.12
N ASN A 188 13.50 -8.32 -0.09
CA ASN A 188 14.59 -7.35 -0.19
C ASN A 188 15.45 -7.36 1.07
N ARG A 189 14.84 -7.43 2.26
CA ARG A 189 15.58 -7.52 3.52
C ARG A 189 16.37 -8.82 3.60
N PHE A 190 15.78 -9.94 3.19
CA PHE A 190 16.45 -11.24 3.17
C PHE A 190 17.66 -11.25 2.22
N ALA A 191 17.47 -10.83 0.97
CA ALA A 191 18.52 -10.76 -0.04
C ALA A 191 19.67 -9.84 0.41
N MET A 192 19.34 -8.64 0.91
CA MET A 192 20.34 -7.70 1.43
C MET A 192 21.11 -8.26 2.63
N THR A 193 20.43 -8.86 3.61
CA THR A 193 21.10 -9.39 4.81
C THR A 193 21.98 -10.60 4.47
N SER A 194 21.60 -11.39 3.46
CA SER A 194 22.35 -12.56 3.02
C SER A 194 23.59 -12.19 2.21
N ALA A 195 23.46 -11.21 1.30
CA ALA A 195 24.56 -10.80 0.44
C ALA A 195 25.49 -9.76 1.11
N LEU A 196 24.98 -8.91 2.00
CA LEU A 196 25.73 -7.80 2.60
C LEU A 196 25.62 -7.77 4.13
N PRO A 197 25.99 -8.85 4.83
CA PRO A 197 25.89 -8.90 6.29
C PRO A 197 26.70 -7.79 6.99
N GLU A 198 27.81 -7.34 6.39
CA GLU A 198 28.67 -6.28 6.91
C GLU A 198 27.96 -4.93 6.99
N LEU A 199 26.96 -4.68 6.15
CA LEU A 199 26.17 -3.44 6.20
C LEU A 199 25.25 -3.40 7.41
N PHE A 200 24.88 -4.55 7.96
CA PHE A 200 24.05 -4.64 9.16
C PHE A 200 24.90 -4.67 10.43
N ASN A 201 26.19 -4.98 10.32
CA ASN A 201 27.12 -4.97 11.45
C ASN A 201 27.39 -3.53 11.91
N GLY A 202 27.04 -3.23 13.16
CA GLY A 202 27.18 -1.88 13.73
C GLY A 202 25.98 -0.95 13.48
N LEU A 203 24.99 -1.39 12.69
CA LEU A 203 23.70 -0.70 12.55
C LEU A 203 22.63 -1.43 13.35
N ASN A 204 21.88 -0.70 14.18
CA ASN A 204 20.75 -1.24 14.94
C ASN A 204 19.47 -1.31 14.08
N VAL A 205 19.53 -2.02 12.96
CA VAL A 205 18.41 -2.15 12.02
C VAL A 205 17.25 -2.92 12.65
N LYS A 206 16.04 -2.32 12.68
CA LYS A 206 14.84 -2.99 13.20
C LYS A 206 14.47 -4.20 12.34
N ARG A 207 14.10 -5.30 13.02
CA ARG A 207 13.60 -6.53 12.39
C ARG A 207 12.17 -6.31 11.86
N ILE A 208 11.87 -6.92 10.71
CA ILE A 208 10.53 -6.86 10.10
C ILE A 208 9.63 -8.00 10.61
N SER A 209 10.20 -9.11 11.11
CA SER A 209 9.43 -10.27 11.58
C SER A 209 8.29 -9.94 12.57
N PRO A 210 8.42 -9.00 13.53
CA PRO A 210 7.33 -8.69 14.45
C PRO A 210 6.06 -8.15 13.76
N TYR A 211 6.19 -7.54 12.57
CA TYR A 211 5.03 -7.12 11.78
C TYR A 211 4.21 -8.33 11.32
N PHE A 212 4.86 -9.40 10.88
CA PHE A 212 4.18 -10.61 10.40
C PHE A 212 3.57 -11.42 11.54
N ASP A 213 4.19 -11.40 12.73
CA ASP A 213 3.59 -11.95 13.95
C ASP A 213 2.29 -11.18 14.29
N ALA A 214 2.34 -9.85 14.26
CA ALA A 214 1.16 -9.01 14.48
C ALA A 214 0.07 -9.21 13.41
N LEU A 215 0.45 -9.42 12.14
CA LEU A 215 -0.48 -9.71 11.06
C LEU A 215 -1.21 -11.05 11.28
N GLN A 216 -0.51 -12.12 11.66
CA GLN A 216 -1.13 -13.41 11.96
C GLN A 216 -2.11 -13.31 13.14
N LEU A 217 -1.74 -12.56 14.19
CA LEU A 217 -2.60 -12.28 15.32
C LEU A 217 -3.85 -11.48 14.89
N ALA A 218 -3.69 -10.45 14.05
CA ALA A 218 -4.79 -9.64 13.56
C ALA A 218 -5.76 -10.46 12.67
N LEU A 219 -5.23 -11.30 11.78
CA LEU A 219 -6.04 -12.20 10.95
C LEU A 219 -6.81 -13.21 11.80
N SER A 220 -6.17 -13.77 12.83
CA SER A 220 -6.84 -14.70 13.75
C SER A 220 -7.91 -13.97 14.58
N GLY A 221 -7.64 -12.73 15.00
CA GLY A 221 -8.53 -11.93 15.84
C GLY A 221 -9.81 -11.44 15.16
N ILE A 222 -9.88 -11.45 13.83
CA ILE A 222 -11.11 -11.13 13.08
C ILE A 222 -11.98 -12.36 12.80
N ALA A 223 -11.51 -13.57 13.13
CA ALA A 223 -12.25 -14.80 12.86
C ALA A 223 -13.65 -14.77 13.49
N PRO A 224 -14.70 -15.19 12.76
CA PRO A 224 -16.03 -15.28 13.32
C PRO A 224 -16.10 -16.28 14.49
N HIS A 225 -17.03 -16.04 15.41
CA HIS A 225 -17.36 -16.94 16.52
C HIS A 225 -16.22 -17.25 17.51
N ASN A 226 -15.13 -16.48 17.53
CA ASN A 226 -13.98 -16.68 18.43
C ASN A 226 -13.41 -18.11 18.37
N THR A 227 -13.28 -18.66 17.16
CA THR A 227 -12.65 -19.97 16.96
C THR A 227 -11.20 -19.96 17.46
N ASP A 228 -10.83 -20.91 18.31
CA ASP A 228 -9.48 -20.97 18.93
C ASP A 228 -8.34 -21.13 17.90
N ASN A 229 -8.60 -21.86 16.80
CA ASN A 229 -7.65 -22.08 15.70
C ASN A 229 -8.35 -21.82 14.37
N PRO A 230 -8.53 -20.54 13.96
CA PRO A 230 -9.26 -20.21 12.76
C PRO A 230 -8.47 -20.60 11.51
N ARG A 231 -9.15 -21.15 10.51
CA ARG A 231 -8.50 -21.46 9.23
C ARG A 231 -8.45 -20.21 8.37
N VAL A 232 -7.22 -19.70 8.20
CA VAL A 232 -6.91 -18.53 7.39
C VAL A 232 -6.34 -18.95 6.04
N VAL A 233 -6.82 -18.34 4.95
CA VAL A 233 -6.32 -18.57 3.59
C VAL A 233 -5.96 -17.26 2.89
N ILE A 234 -5.06 -17.31 1.91
CA ILE A 234 -4.79 -16.18 1.00
C ILE A 234 -5.51 -16.40 -0.32
N LEU A 235 -6.50 -15.56 -0.63
CA LEU A 235 -7.21 -15.60 -1.90
C LEU A 235 -6.44 -14.79 -2.95
N THR A 236 -6.01 -15.43 -4.03
CA THR A 236 -5.23 -14.82 -5.12
C THR A 236 -5.99 -14.87 -6.45
N PRO A 237 -5.85 -13.84 -7.31
CA PRO A 237 -6.36 -13.89 -8.68
C PRO A 237 -5.65 -14.94 -9.56
N GLY A 238 -4.43 -15.36 -9.19
CA GLY A 238 -3.65 -16.38 -9.89
C GLY A 238 -2.34 -15.87 -10.50
N PRO A 239 -1.59 -16.76 -11.20
CA PRO A 239 -0.22 -16.50 -11.68
C PRO A 239 -0.06 -15.31 -12.64
N GLU A 240 -1.11 -14.99 -13.38
CA GLU A 240 -1.13 -13.88 -14.35
C GLU A 240 -1.16 -12.50 -13.67
N ASN A 241 -1.27 -12.44 -12.34
CA ASN A 241 -1.31 -11.19 -11.61
C ASN A 241 0.09 -10.60 -11.35
N GLU A 242 0.20 -9.27 -11.45
CA GLU A 242 1.46 -8.53 -11.32
C GLU A 242 2.20 -8.77 -10.00
N THR A 243 1.47 -9.00 -8.91
CA THR A 243 2.03 -9.26 -7.58
C THR A 243 1.85 -10.70 -7.11
N TYR A 244 1.64 -11.66 -8.03
CA TYR A 244 1.45 -13.06 -7.66
C TYR A 244 2.62 -13.65 -6.87
N PHE A 245 3.86 -13.24 -7.20
CA PHE A 245 5.05 -13.61 -6.43
C PHE A 245 4.83 -13.36 -4.94
N GLU A 246 4.44 -12.13 -4.57
CA GLU A 246 4.20 -11.75 -3.19
C GLU A 246 3.11 -12.62 -2.54
N HIS A 247 2.05 -12.96 -3.25
CA HIS A 247 0.97 -13.77 -2.68
C HIS A 247 1.48 -15.17 -2.32
N SER A 248 2.24 -15.78 -3.22
CA SER A 248 2.85 -17.11 -3.00
C SER A 248 3.92 -17.09 -1.92
N TYR A 249 4.73 -16.04 -1.90
CA TYR A 249 5.79 -15.86 -0.92
C TYR A 249 5.23 -15.68 0.49
N LEU A 250 4.20 -14.83 0.65
CA LEU A 250 3.53 -14.63 1.94
C LEU A 250 2.79 -15.89 2.40
N ALA A 251 2.16 -16.64 1.49
CA ALA A 251 1.54 -17.91 1.82
C ALA A 251 2.55 -18.89 2.42
N ALA A 252 3.71 -19.05 1.77
CA ALA A 252 4.79 -19.90 2.27
C ALA A 252 5.37 -19.39 3.60
N TYR A 253 5.64 -18.08 3.71
CA TYR A 253 6.25 -17.49 4.89
C TYR A 253 5.34 -17.54 6.13
N LEU A 254 4.03 -17.31 5.96
CA LEU A 254 3.04 -17.32 7.03
C LEU A 254 2.44 -18.71 7.28
N GLY A 255 2.78 -19.71 6.48
CA GLY A 255 2.20 -21.06 6.57
C GLY A 255 0.70 -21.09 6.25
N LEU A 256 0.23 -20.21 5.36
CA LEU A 256 -1.17 -20.11 4.96
C LEU A 256 -1.42 -20.78 3.61
N THR A 257 -2.60 -21.39 3.42
CA THR A 257 -2.98 -21.95 2.13
C THR A 257 -3.26 -20.84 1.12
N LEU A 258 -2.55 -20.86 -0.02
CA LEU A 258 -2.85 -20.03 -1.17
C LEU A 258 -3.97 -20.67 -2.00
N VAL A 259 -5.04 -19.92 -2.27
CA VAL A 259 -6.24 -20.42 -2.97
C VAL A 259 -6.69 -19.45 -4.05
N GLN A 260 -7.25 -19.96 -5.15
CA GLN A 260 -7.98 -19.18 -6.14
C GLN A 260 -9.49 -19.29 -5.88
N GLY A 261 -10.30 -18.42 -6.51
CA GLY A 261 -11.75 -18.44 -6.36
C GLY A 261 -12.38 -19.81 -6.64
N ASN A 262 -11.85 -20.52 -7.64
CA ASN A 262 -12.30 -21.86 -8.02
C ASN A 262 -11.93 -22.95 -7.01
N ASP A 263 -11.04 -22.73 -6.05
CA ASP A 263 -10.73 -23.71 -5.00
C ASP A 263 -11.75 -23.64 -3.86
N LEU A 264 -12.45 -22.50 -3.75
CA LEU A 264 -13.44 -22.23 -2.73
C LEU A 264 -14.87 -22.45 -3.26
N MET A 265 -15.79 -22.72 -2.34
CA MET A 265 -17.22 -22.72 -2.64
C MET A 265 -18.03 -22.23 -1.44
N VAL A 266 -19.17 -21.60 -1.70
CA VAL A 266 -20.13 -21.26 -0.65
C VAL A 266 -21.21 -22.33 -0.58
N LYS A 267 -21.44 -22.87 0.62
CA LYS A 267 -22.52 -23.82 0.91
C LYS A 267 -23.08 -23.54 2.30
N ASP A 268 -24.40 -23.46 2.40
CA ASP A 268 -25.13 -23.14 3.64
C ASP A 268 -24.68 -21.80 4.28
N ASN A 269 -24.30 -20.83 3.43
CA ASN A 269 -23.68 -19.54 3.79
C ASN A 269 -22.31 -19.64 4.47
N TYR A 270 -21.61 -20.78 4.41
CA TYR A 270 -20.23 -20.93 4.84
C TYR A 270 -19.30 -21.05 3.63
N VAL A 271 -18.06 -20.60 3.77
CA VAL A 271 -17.01 -20.79 2.76
C VAL A 271 -16.25 -22.06 3.06
N TRP A 272 -16.07 -22.89 2.04
CA TRP A 272 -15.38 -24.17 2.11
C TRP A 272 -14.25 -24.21 1.09
N LEU A 273 -13.10 -24.74 1.51
CA LEU A 273 -12.03 -25.17 0.63
C LEU A 273 -12.33 -26.59 0.13
N LYS A 274 -12.24 -26.79 -1.18
CA LYS A 274 -12.39 -28.10 -1.81
C LYS A 274 -11.06 -28.84 -1.76
N THR A 275 -10.99 -29.90 -0.96
CA THR A 275 -9.83 -30.81 -0.90
C THR A 275 -10.21 -32.17 -1.45
N ILE A 276 -9.21 -33.05 -1.64
CA ILE A 276 -9.44 -34.44 -2.04
C ILE A 276 -10.19 -35.21 -0.93
N ASP A 277 -9.88 -34.90 0.33
CA ASP A 277 -10.45 -35.58 1.51
C ASP A 277 -11.83 -35.02 1.92
N GLY A 278 -12.27 -33.93 1.29
CA GLY A 278 -13.58 -33.32 1.54
C GLY A 278 -13.54 -31.80 1.64
N LEU A 279 -14.59 -31.24 2.24
CA LEU A 279 -14.72 -29.80 2.42
C LEU A 279 -14.13 -29.37 3.76
N GLU A 280 -13.21 -28.42 3.73
CA GLU A 280 -12.65 -27.80 4.93
C GLU A 280 -13.21 -26.38 5.09
N LYS A 281 -13.79 -26.09 6.26
CA LYS A 281 -14.38 -24.77 6.53
C LYS A 281 -13.29 -23.69 6.61
N ILE A 282 -13.52 -22.55 5.97
CA ILE A 282 -12.66 -21.36 6.04
C ILE A 282 -13.30 -20.32 6.95
N ASP A 283 -12.51 -19.76 7.87
CA ASP A 283 -12.97 -18.73 8.82
C ASP A 283 -12.54 -17.33 8.37
N VAL A 284 -11.33 -17.19 7.81
CA VAL A 284 -10.75 -15.89 7.42
C VAL A 284 -10.09 -15.98 6.05
N ILE A 285 -10.33 -14.95 5.23
CA ILE A 285 -9.72 -14.81 3.91
C ILE A 285 -8.89 -13.51 3.90
N LEU A 286 -7.57 -13.63 3.79
CA LEU A 286 -6.72 -12.53 3.37
C LEU A 286 -6.84 -12.40 1.84
N ARG A 287 -7.59 -11.40 1.37
CA ARG A 287 -7.81 -11.24 -0.07
C ARG A 287 -6.66 -10.44 -0.71
N ARG A 288 -6.29 -10.86 -1.92
CA ARG A 288 -5.37 -10.14 -2.82
C ARG A 288 -6.06 -9.72 -4.12
N LEU A 289 -7.36 -9.50 -4.06
CA LEU A 289 -8.22 -9.12 -5.17
C LEU A 289 -8.91 -7.80 -4.84
N ASP A 290 -9.21 -7.04 -5.88
CA ASP A 290 -10.11 -5.90 -5.80
C ASP A 290 -11.52 -6.33 -5.39
N ASP A 291 -12.20 -5.45 -4.66
CA ASP A 291 -13.48 -5.72 -4.01
C ASP A 291 -14.51 -6.29 -4.97
N VAL A 292 -14.68 -5.59 -6.09
CA VAL A 292 -15.74 -5.87 -7.08
C VAL A 292 -15.61 -7.25 -7.71
N TYR A 293 -14.42 -7.85 -7.71
CA TYR A 293 -14.17 -9.16 -8.31
C TYR A 293 -14.45 -10.32 -7.35
N CYS A 294 -14.69 -10.06 -6.06
CA CYS A 294 -14.74 -11.09 -5.03
C CYS A 294 -16.00 -11.97 -5.09
N ASP A 295 -17.12 -11.49 -5.66
CA ASP A 295 -18.36 -12.26 -5.76
C ASP A 295 -19.11 -11.95 -7.07
N PRO A 296 -19.18 -12.88 -8.03
CA PRO A 296 -19.91 -12.66 -9.27
C PRO A 296 -21.44 -12.67 -9.13
N LEU A 297 -22.00 -13.16 -8.02
CA LEU A 297 -23.46 -13.13 -7.84
C LEU A 297 -23.98 -11.76 -7.41
N GLU A 298 -23.20 -11.01 -6.64
CA GLU A 298 -23.63 -9.74 -6.04
C GLU A 298 -22.85 -8.51 -6.52
N LEU A 299 -21.61 -8.67 -6.99
CA LEU A 299 -20.73 -7.56 -7.36
C LEU A 299 -20.53 -7.50 -8.88
N LYS A 300 -19.51 -8.18 -9.41
CA LYS A 300 -19.16 -8.16 -10.84
C LYS A 300 -19.49 -9.50 -11.50
N SER A 301 -20.58 -9.55 -12.27
CA SER A 301 -21.14 -10.78 -12.84
C SER A 301 -20.27 -11.52 -13.85
N ASP A 302 -19.36 -10.82 -14.52
CA ASP A 302 -18.37 -11.39 -15.44
C ASP A 302 -17.04 -11.74 -14.75
N SER A 303 -16.94 -11.60 -13.43
CA SER A 303 -15.75 -11.99 -12.67
C SER A 303 -15.58 -13.52 -12.65
N LEU A 304 -14.39 -13.98 -13.04
CA LEU A 304 -13.96 -15.38 -12.92
C LEU A 304 -13.01 -15.60 -11.72
N LEU A 305 -12.73 -14.55 -10.94
CA LEU A 305 -11.69 -14.57 -9.92
C LEU A 305 -12.25 -14.82 -8.51
N GLY A 306 -13.50 -14.42 -8.27
CA GLY A 306 -14.16 -14.47 -6.96
C GLY A 306 -14.78 -15.81 -6.62
N VAL A 307 -15.52 -15.83 -5.51
CA VAL A 307 -16.27 -17.00 -5.03
C VAL A 307 -17.76 -16.65 -5.05
N PRO A 308 -18.58 -17.35 -5.86
CA PRO A 308 -20.02 -17.11 -5.91
C PRO A 308 -20.68 -17.22 -4.53
N GLY A 309 -21.35 -16.14 -4.09
CA GLY A 309 -22.07 -16.08 -2.81
C GLY A 309 -21.21 -15.67 -1.61
N LEU A 310 -19.95 -15.24 -1.83
CA LEU A 310 -19.06 -14.79 -0.78
C LEU A 310 -19.61 -13.60 0.01
N VAL A 311 -20.23 -12.61 -0.66
CA VAL A 311 -20.82 -11.44 0.01
C VAL A 311 -21.90 -11.89 1.00
N GLN A 312 -22.72 -12.88 0.62
CA GLN A 312 -23.74 -13.43 1.49
C GLN A 312 -23.14 -14.15 2.71
N ALA A 313 -22.05 -14.91 2.54
CA ALA A 313 -21.36 -15.56 3.65
C ALA A 313 -20.79 -14.54 4.65
N VAL A 314 -20.19 -13.45 4.14
CA VAL A 314 -19.71 -12.31 4.95
C VAL A 314 -20.86 -11.65 5.69
N ARG A 315 -21.98 -11.36 5.00
CA ARG A 315 -23.17 -10.75 5.59
C ARG A 315 -23.78 -11.58 6.72
N LYS A 316 -23.65 -12.91 6.64
CA LYS A 316 -24.08 -13.83 7.71
C LYS A 316 -23.08 -13.94 8.87
N GLY A 317 -21.93 -13.29 8.77
CA GLY A 317 -20.87 -13.37 9.78
C GLY A 317 -20.24 -14.76 9.85
N ASN A 318 -20.25 -15.52 8.75
CA ASN A 318 -19.75 -16.90 8.72
C ASN A 318 -18.31 -17.00 8.19
N VAL A 319 -17.78 -15.91 7.62
CA VAL A 319 -16.40 -15.75 7.17
C VAL A 319 -16.01 -14.28 7.31
N ALA A 320 -14.77 -14.01 7.71
CA ALA A 320 -14.20 -12.66 7.72
C ALA A 320 -13.25 -12.47 6.53
N ILE A 321 -13.17 -11.23 6.01
CA ILE A 321 -12.27 -10.87 4.91
C ILE A 321 -11.35 -9.74 5.37
N ALA A 322 -10.05 -9.94 5.22
CA ALA A 322 -9.02 -8.93 5.42
C ALA A 322 -8.49 -8.45 4.06
N ASN A 323 -8.65 -7.18 3.68
CA ASN A 323 -9.54 -6.16 4.27
C ASN A 323 -11.00 -6.37 3.83
N PRO A 324 -11.99 -5.84 4.57
CA PRO A 324 -13.40 -6.06 4.28
C PRO A 324 -13.79 -5.52 2.90
N LEU A 325 -14.84 -6.11 2.34
CA LEU A 325 -15.39 -5.67 1.06
C LEU A 325 -15.88 -4.23 1.16
N GLY A 326 -15.46 -3.43 0.19
CA GLY A 326 -15.80 -2.01 0.10
C GLY A 326 -14.75 -1.09 0.72
N SER A 327 -13.65 -1.63 1.25
CA SER A 327 -12.56 -0.84 1.83
C SER A 327 -11.84 0.05 0.81
N SER A 328 -12.01 -0.18 -0.49
CA SER A 328 -11.48 0.70 -1.54
C SER A 328 -12.04 2.13 -1.51
N ILE A 329 -13.22 2.35 -0.93
CA ILE A 329 -13.84 3.69 -0.87
C ILE A 329 -13.01 4.71 -0.09
N VAL A 330 -12.25 4.26 0.91
CA VAL A 330 -11.41 5.15 1.72
C VAL A 330 -10.03 5.42 1.09
N GLU A 331 -9.73 4.83 -0.07
CA GLU A 331 -8.61 5.25 -0.93
C GLU A 331 -8.98 6.46 -1.82
N ASN A 332 -10.22 6.94 -1.75
CA ASN A 332 -10.73 8.03 -2.59
C ASN A 332 -9.92 9.31 -2.35
N THR A 333 -9.18 9.74 -3.37
CA THR A 333 -8.30 10.93 -3.30
C THR A 333 -9.09 12.23 -3.10
N GLY A 334 -10.36 12.25 -3.44
CA GLY A 334 -11.28 13.35 -3.16
C GLY A 334 -11.59 13.55 -1.67
N LEU A 335 -11.29 12.55 -0.80
CA LEU A 335 -11.44 12.67 0.65
C LEU A 335 -10.26 13.39 1.31
N VAL A 336 -9.10 13.47 0.65
CA VAL A 336 -7.86 14.05 1.22
C VAL A 336 -8.06 15.47 1.78
N PRO A 337 -8.75 16.41 1.09
CA PRO A 337 -8.99 17.75 1.62
C PRO A 337 -9.82 17.78 2.91
N PHE A 338 -10.59 16.71 3.18
CA PHE A 338 -11.50 16.61 4.31
C PHE A 338 -10.90 15.86 5.51
N LEU A 339 -9.77 15.17 5.33
CA LEU A 339 -9.13 14.39 6.40
C LEU A 339 -8.82 15.20 7.68
N PRO A 340 -8.39 16.48 7.61
CA PRO A 340 -8.23 17.28 8.83
C PRO A 340 -9.54 17.42 9.62
N SER A 341 -10.65 17.72 8.95
CA SER A 341 -11.97 17.84 9.58
C SER A 341 -12.48 16.50 10.12
N ILE A 342 -12.24 15.41 9.39
CA ILE A 342 -12.60 14.06 9.83
C ILE A 342 -11.78 13.67 11.07
N SER A 343 -10.49 14.02 11.11
CA SER A 343 -9.62 13.81 12.27
C SER A 343 -10.12 14.57 13.50
N LYS A 344 -10.51 15.83 13.34
CA LYS A 344 -11.13 16.60 14.42
C LYS A 344 -12.44 15.99 14.88
N TYR A 345 -13.28 15.54 13.96
CA TYR A 345 -14.58 14.95 14.30
C TYR A 345 -14.46 13.66 15.11
N PHE A 346 -13.57 12.74 14.72
CA PHE A 346 -13.46 11.44 15.36
C PHE A 346 -12.44 11.37 16.49
N LEU A 347 -11.32 12.09 16.37
CA LEU A 347 -10.16 11.95 17.24
C LEU A 347 -9.86 13.22 18.04
N ASP A 348 -10.57 14.32 17.80
CA ASP A 348 -10.33 15.65 18.39
C ASP A 348 -8.86 16.13 18.28
N THR A 349 -8.16 15.67 17.23
CA THR A 349 -6.73 15.95 17.02
C THR A 349 -6.46 16.35 15.57
N ASP A 350 -5.42 17.16 15.35
CA ASP A 350 -4.89 17.41 14.01
C ASP A 350 -4.19 16.16 13.46
N LEU A 351 -4.05 16.08 12.13
CA LEU A 351 -3.28 15.02 11.50
C LEU A 351 -1.79 15.16 11.90
N LEU A 352 -1.22 14.08 12.42
CA LEU A 352 0.20 14.02 12.79
C LEU A 352 1.10 14.00 11.55
N LEU A 353 0.69 13.26 10.51
CA LEU A 353 1.35 13.28 9.21
C LEU A 353 0.58 14.16 8.24
N PRO A 354 1.27 15.11 7.57
CA PRO A 354 0.62 15.96 6.61
C PRO A 354 0.30 15.18 5.33
N SER A 355 -0.83 15.53 4.71
CA SER A 355 -1.16 15.09 3.35
C SER A 355 -0.78 16.16 2.34
N ILE A 356 -0.49 15.73 1.10
CA ILE A 356 -0.26 16.65 -0.01
C ILE A 356 -1.42 17.65 -0.17
N ALA A 357 -1.09 18.88 -0.57
CA ALA A 357 -2.09 19.91 -0.82
C ALA A 357 -3.02 19.44 -1.95
N THR A 358 -4.31 19.29 -1.62
CA THR A 358 -5.30 18.68 -2.52
C THR A 358 -6.53 19.56 -2.56
N TRP A 359 -7.10 19.73 -3.76
CA TRP A 359 -8.32 20.48 -4.00
C TRP A 359 -9.32 19.56 -4.70
N TRP A 360 -10.52 19.43 -4.15
CA TRP A 360 -11.57 18.64 -4.78
C TRP A 360 -12.40 19.51 -5.73
N CYS A 361 -12.30 19.23 -7.03
CA CYS A 361 -12.98 20.00 -8.07
C CYS A 361 -14.52 19.89 -8.07
N GLY A 362 -15.13 19.14 -7.14
CA GLY A 362 -16.58 19.19 -6.94
C GLY A 362 -17.06 20.47 -6.25
N GLN A 363 -16.16 21.21 -5.61
CA GLN A 363 -16.48 22.53 -5.06
C GLN A 363 -16.09 23.65 -6.03
N PRO A 364 -16.97 24.64 -6.29
CA PRO A 364 -16.72 25.67 -7.31
C PRO A 364 -15.46 26.51 -7.07
N LYS A 365 -15.15 26.84 -5.82
CA LYS A 365 -13.99 27.69 -5.47
C LYS A 365 -12.68 26.93 -5.71
N GLU A 366 -12.63 25.68 -5.29
CA GLU A 366 -11.52 24.76 -5.41
C GLU A 366 -11.28 24.42 -6.90
N MET A 367 -12.36 24.20 -7.66
CA MET A 367 -12.29 24.02 -9.11
C MET A 367 -11.69 25.24 -9.81
N GLN A 368 -12.11 26.45 -9.45
CA GLN A 368 -11.56 27.67 -10.03
C GLN A 368 -10.06 27.81 -9.75
N TYR A 369 -9.63 27.54 -8.51
CA TYR A 369 -8.22 27.54 -8.17
C TYR A 369 -7.41 26.55 -9.04
N VAL A 370 -7.93 25.34 -9.22
CA VAL A 370 -7.28 24.31 -10.06
C VAL A 370 -7.19 24.77 -11.51
N ILE A 371 -8.25 25.37 -12.07
CA ILE A 371 -8.24 25.91 -13.44
C ILE A 371 -7.17 26.99 -13.60
N ASP A 372 -7.12 27.94 -12.66
CA ASP A 372 -6.19 29.08 -12.72
C ASP A 372 -4.73 28.66 -12.55
N ASN A 373 -4.46 27.55 -11.87
CA ASN A 373 -3.12 27.08 -11.51
C ASN A 373 -2.76 25.73 -12.13
N ILE A 374 -3.50 25.26 -13.14
CA ILE A 374 -3.36 23.89 -13.64
C ILE A 374 -1.93 23.54 -14.09
N GLY A 375 -1.17 24.52 -14.60
CA GLY A 375 0.21 24.35 -15.05
C GLY A 375 1.23 23.98 -13.96
N SER A 376 0.87 24.07 -12.67
CA SER A 376 1.71 23.66 -11.54
C SER A 376 1.10 22.52 -10.72
N LEU A 377 0.02 21.91 -11.21
CA LEU A 377 -0.76 20.92 -10.49
C LEU A 377 -0.79 19.58 -11.22
N VAL A 378 -1.00 18.53 -10.45
CA VAL A 378 -1.28 17.19 -10.95
C VAL A 378 -2.77 16.92 -10.77
N VAL A 379 -3.47 16.60 -11.87
CA VAL A 379 -4.90 16.29 -11.86
C VAL A 379 -5.09 14.79 -11.83
N ARG A 380 -5.89 14.30 -10.89
CA ARG A 380 -6.22 12.89 -10.72
C ARG A 380 -7.73 12.67 -10.65
N LYS A 381 -8.19 11.53 -11.14
CA LYS A 381 -9.52 11.04 -10.83
C LYS A 381 -9.60 10.59 -9.37
N ILE A 382 -10.81 10.65 -8.80
CA ILE A 382 -11.08 10.22 -7.42
C ILE A 382 -10.96 8.70 -7.23
N PHE A 383 -11.06 7.92 -8.32
CA PHE A 383 -10.88 6.47 -8.34
C PHE A 383 -9.80 6.07 -9.34
N ARG A 384 -9.17 4.91 -9.11
CA ARG A 384 -8.19 4.30 -10.03
C ARG A 384 -8.93 3.58 -11.15
N ASN A 385 -8.48 3.76 -12.38
CA ASN A 385 -8.99 2.98 -13.50
C ASN A 385 -8.45 1.53 -13.41
N ILE A 386 -9.35 0.56 -13.48
CA ILE A 386 -9.08 -0.89 -13.39
C ILE A 386 -8.20 -1.39 -14.57
N ALA A 387 -8.04 -0.59 -15.63
CA ALA A 387 -7.40 -0.98 -16.89
C ALA A 387 -6.01 -0.32 -17.12
N GLY A 388 -5.16 -0.21 -16.09
CA GLY A 388 -3.73 0.08 -16.23
C GLY A 388 -3.32 1.42 -16.88
N SER A 389 -4.27 2.31 -17.20
CA SER A 389 -3.99 3.66 -17.68
C SER A 389 -3.86 4.60 -16.48
N SER A 390 -2.68 5.20 -16.33
CA SER A 390 -2.44 6.28 -15.37
C SER A 390 -3.50 7.36 -15.56
N SER A 391 -4.41 7.48 -14.60
CA SER A 391 -5.42 8.54 -14.51
C SER A 391 -4.83 9.83 -13.93
N THR A 392 -3.51 9.96 -13.94
CA THR A 392 -2.75 11.10 -13.44
C THR A 392 -2.29 11.94 -14.62
N ILE A 393 -2.73 13.19 -14.64
CA ILE A 393 -2.38 14.17 -15.66
C ILE A 393 -1.47 15.20 -15.01
N ASP A 394 -0.24 15.33 -15.50
CA ASP A 394 0.64 16.44 -15.14
C ASP A 394 0.19 17.69 -15.90
N GLY A 395 -0.39 18.66 -15.20
CA GLY A 395 -0.90 19.87 -15.80
C GLY A 395 0.21 20.77 -16.37
N GLY A 396 1.45 20.65 -15.89
CA GLY A 396 2.60 21.35 -16.45
C GLY A 396 3.04 20.83 -17.81
N ALA A 397 2.69 19.59 -18.14
CA ALA A 397 2.98 18.96 -19.43
C ALA A 397 1.90 19.19 -20.50
N LEU A 398 0.75 19.78 -20.13
CA LEU A 398 -0.38 19.97 -21.05
C LEU A 398 -0.17 21.12 -22.04
N SER A 399 -0.54 20.88 -23.30
CA SER A 399 -0.73 21.97 -24.27
C SER A 399 -2.00 22.76 -23.99
N LYS A 400 -2.10 24.00 -24.52
CA LYS A 400 -3.29 24.85 -24.36
C LYS A 400 -4.59 24.16 -24.82
N GLY A 401 -4.53 23.37 -25.88
CA GLY A 401 -5.69 22.64 -26.41
C GLY A 401 -6.12 21.51 -25.48
N GLU A 402 -5.17 20.78 -24.90
CA GLU A 402 -5.44 19.71 -23.94
C GLU A 402 -5.99 20.27 -22.62
N THR A 403 -5.44 21.38 -22.12
CA THR A 403 -5.97 22.10 -20.95
C THR A 403 -7.43 22.49 -21.15
N ALA A 404 -7.76 23.13 -22.28
CA ALA A 404 -9.14 23.49 -22.58
C ALA A 404 -10.07 22.27 -22.72
N GLY A 405 -9.56 21.16 -23.23
CA GLY A 405 -10.28 19.89 -23.31
C GLY A 405 -10.53 19.25 -21.95
N LEU A 406 -9.57 19.36 -21.02
CA LEU A 406 -9.70 18.85 -19.66
C LEU A 406 -10.69 19.68 -18.84
N ILE A 407 -10.66 21.00 -18.95
CA ILE A 407 -11.58 21.91 -18.22
C ILE A 407 -13.05 21.69 -18.62
N LYS A 408 -13.30 21.25 -19.85
CA LYS A 408 -14.67 20.98 -20.34
C LYS A 408 -15.26 19.65 -19.85
N LYS A 409 -14.42 18.73 -19.39
CA LYS A 409 -14.82 17.42 -18.86
C LYS A 409 -15.14 17.56 -17.38
#